data_AF-A0AAD7ZUS3-F1
#
_entry.id   AF-A0AAD7ZUS3-F1
#
_cell.length_a   1.000
_cell.length_b   1.000
_cell.length_c   1.000
_cell.angle_alpha   90.00
_cell.angle_beta   90.00
_cell.angle_gamma   90.00
#
_symmetry.space_group_name_H-M   'P 1'
#
loop_
_entity.id
_entity.type
_entity.pdbx_description
1 polymer ?
#
loop_
_entity_poly.entity_id
_entity_poly.type
_entity_poly.pdbx_seq_one_letter_code
_entity_poly.pdbx_strand_id
1 'polypeptide(L)'
;YLDLTKHRLIYEGSLNWRIGNRQKLIDLHVLLLDDVIILLQKQDEKYVLKFYNMNTTTGGSSSGGERAPTLSPIIKVSTVLVRPNAV
;
A
#
# COMPACT_ATOMS: atom_id res chain seq x y z
N TYR A 1 -3.74 12.81 -14.07
CA TYR A 1 -2.32 12.88 -13.70
C TYR A 1 -2.25 13.09 -12.19
N LEU A 2 -1.36 12.38 -11.49
CA LEU A 2 -1.13 12.58 -10.07
C LEU A 2 0.00 13.62 -9.93
N ASP A 3 -0.31 14.74 -9.29
CA ASP A 3 0.64 15.84 -9.09
C ASP A 3 0.81 16.12 -7.60
N LEU A 4 1.87 15.59 -7.01
CA LEU A 4 2.12 15.68 -5.57
C LEU A 4 2.41 17.12 -5.10
N THR A 5 2.84 18.00 -6.01
CA THR A 5 3.21 19.38 -5.69
C THR A 5 2.02 20.26 -5.29
N LYS A 6 0.80 19.77 -5.55
CA LYS A 6 -0.47 20.45 -5.22
C LYS A 6 -1.02 20.10 -3.84
N HIS A 7 -0.35 19.22 -3.12
CA HIS A 7 -0.77 18.72 -1.81
C HIS A 7 0.25 19.15 -0.76
N ARG A 8 -0.20 19.26 0.49
CA ARG A 8 0.70 19.62 1.60
C ARG A 8 1.25 18.37 2.25
N LEU A 9 2.56 18.20 2.24
CA LEU A 9 3.24 17.14 2.99
C LEU A 9 3.11 17.39 4.49
N ILE A 10 2.52 16.43 5.21
CA ILE A 10 2.41 16.45 6.68
C ILE A 10 3.56 15.67 7.29
N TYR A 11 3.83 14.47 6.76
CA TYR A 11 4.89 13.59 7.25
C TYR A 11 5.36 12.64 6.16
N GLU A 12 6.61 12.19 6.24
CA GLU A 12 7.13 11.09 5.44
C GLU A 12 8.06 10.19 6.23
N GLY A 13 8.21 8.95 5.78
CA GLY A 13 9.20 8.04 6.37
C GLY A 13 9.12 6.61 5.87
N SER A 14 10.14 5.84 6.24
CA SER A 14 10.25 4.41 5.90
C SER A 14 9.31 3.55 6.75
N LEU A 15 8.58 2.63 6.11
CA LEU A 15 7.74 1.64 6.77
C LEU A 15 7.93 0.25 6.14
N ASN A 16 7.70 -0.78 6.94
CA ASN A 16 7.66 -2.17 6.49
C ASN A 16 6.21 -2.62 6.39
N TRP A 17 5.76 -2.95 5.18
CA TRP A 17 4.38 -3.37 4.94
C TRP A 17 4.25 -4.88 4.91
N ARG A 18 3.41 -5.41 5.81
CA ARG A 18 2.98 -6.82 5.84
C ARG A 18 1.64 -6.96 5.13
N ILE A 19 1.60 -7.75 4.05
CA ILE A 19 0.37 -8.02 3.28
C ILE A 19 -0.09 -9.45 3.55
N GLY A 20 -1.24 -9.60 4.20
CA GLY A 20 -1.79 -10.91 4.58
C GLY A 20 -0.79 -11.74 5.37
N ASN A 21 -0.68 -13.03 5.04
CA ASN A 21 0.26 -13.97 5.66
C ASN A 21 1.60 -14.07 4.92
N ARG A 22 1.94 -13.11 4.04
CA ARG A 22 3.23 -13.14 3.35
C ARG A 22 4.37 -12.95 4.35
N GLN A 23 5.34 -13.86 4.31
CA GLN A 23 6.54 -13.79 5.16
C GLN A 23 7.42 -12.58 4.81
N LYS A 24 7.53 -12.24 3.53
CA LYS A 24 8.37 -11.12 3.09
C LYS A 24 7.65 -9.80 3.33
N LEU A 25 8.26 -8.95 4.16
CA LEU A 25 7.87 -7.55 4.31
C LEU A 25 8.28 -6.76 3.08
N ILE A 26 7.50 -5.72 2.79
CA ILE A 26 7.73 -4.81 1.68
C ILE A 26 8.22 -3.49 2.26
N ASP A 27 9.42 -3.08 1.86
CA ASP A 27 9.95 -1.77 2.22
C ASP A 27 9.22 -0.68 1.44
N LEU A 28 8.68 0.29 2.17
CA LEU A 28 7.98 1.44 1.63
C LEU A 28 8.62 2.73 2.13
N HIS A 29 8.63 3.74 1.26
CA HIS A 29 8.64 5.14 1.67
C HIS A 29 7.20 5.65 1.61
N VAL A 30 6.68 6.16 2.73
CA VAL A 30 5.28 6.56 2.82
C VAL A 30 5.19 8.07 2.96
N LEU A 31 4.30 8.67 2.17
CA LEU A 31 3.96 10.09 2.25
C LEU A 31 2.55 10.22 2.86
N LEU A 32 2.46 10.95 3.97
CA LEU A 32 1.20 11.44 4.51
C LEU A 32 1.00 12.87 4.01
N LEU A 33 0.09 13.03 3.06
CA LEU A 33 -0.39 14.32 2.59
C LEU A 33 -1.67 14.70 3.35
N ASP A 34 -2.17 15.90 3.13
CA ASP A 34 -3.35 16.42 3.82
C ASP A 34 -4.67 15.72 3.47
N ASP A 35 -4.79 15.14 2.29
CA ASP A 35 -5.98 14.42 1.82
C ASP A 35 -5.73 12.95 1.45
N VAL A 36 -4.48 12.55 1.21
CA VAL A 36 -4.11 11.20 0.77
C VAL A 36 -2.86 10.65 1.47
N ILE A 37 -2.81 9.33 1.59
CA ILE A 37 -1.63 8.55 1.96
C ILE A 37 -1.11 7.85 0.71
N ILE A 38 0.20 7.96 0.46
CA ILE A 38 0.86 7.37 -0.72
C ILE A 38 1.93 6.38 -0.29
N LEU A 39 1.84 5.17 -0.84
CA LEU A 39 2.75 4.05 -0.58
C LEU A 39 3.73 3.92 -1.77
N LEU A 40 4.99 4.30 -1.56
CA LEU A 40 6.02 4.27 -2.59
C LEU A 40 7.01 3.14 -2.35
N GLN A 41 7.40 2.44 -3.40
CA GLN A 41 8.56 1.53 -3.33
C GLN A 41 9.73 2.14 -4.04
N LYS A 42 10.91 2.04 -3.43
CA LYS A 42 12.14 2.38 -4.13
C LYS A 42 12.49 1.26 -5.11
N GLN A 43 12.63 1.61 -6.38
CA GLN A 43 13.14 0.75 -7.44
C GLN A 43 14.23 1.52 -8.18
N ASP A 44 15.47 1.08 -7.99
CA ASP A 44 16.67 1.83 -8.39
C ASP A 44 16.65 3.24 -7.79
N GLU A 45 16.77 4.27 -8.64
CA GLU A 45 16.76 5.68 -8.25
C GLU A 45 15.35 6.31 -8.30
N LYS A 46 14.29 5.50 -8.43
CA LYS A 46 12.92 5.99 -8.62
C LYS A 46 11.96 5.40 -7.59
N TYR A 47 10.89 6.15 -7.35
CA TYR A 47 9.74 5.65 -6.61
C TYR A 47 8.65 5.13 -7.55
N VAL A 48 8.07 3.99 -7.20
CA VAL A 48 7.00 3.36 -7.98
C VAL A 48 5.74 3.13 -7.13
N LEU A 49 4.59 3.39 -7.74
CA LEU A 49 3.27 3.04 -7.22
C LEU A 49 2.88 1.67 -7.76
N LYS A 50 2.66 0.70 -6.87
CA LYS A 50 2.29 -0.66 -7.25
C LYS A 50 1.00 -1.06 -6.55
N PHE A 51 0.06 -1.59 -7.32
CA PHE A 51 -1.11 -2.27 -6.78
C PHE A 51 -0.71 -3.66 -6.26
N TYR A 52 -1.30 -4.07 -5.15
CA TYR A 52 -0.99 -5.35 -4.51
C TYR A 52 -2.20 -6.25 -4.42
N ASN A 53 -2.12 -7.42 -5.05
CA ASN A 53 -3.17 -8.43 -4.94
C ASN A 53 -3.03 -9.21 -3.63
N MET A 54 -4.13 -9.40 -2.91
CA MET A 54 -4.16 -10.07 -1.60
C MET A 54 -4.13 -11.61 -1.70
N ASN A 55 -3.98 -12.17 -2.90
CA ASN A 55 -4.03 -13.61 -3.17
C ASN A 55 -2.86 -14.33 -2.48
N THR A 56 -3.22 -15.26 -1.61
CA THR A 56 -2.38 -16.27 -1.01
C THR A 56 -2.15 -17.38 -2.04
N THR A 57 -0.90 -17.74 -2.30
CA THR A 57 -0.58 -19.01 -2.96
C THR A 57 -0.92 -20.14 -1.99
N THR A 58 -2.07 -20.79 -2.21
CA THR A 58 -2.30 -22.18 -1.81
C THR A 58 -2.97 -22.87 -2.98
N GLY A 59 -2.32 -23.90 -3.52
CA GLY A 59 -2.69 -24.59 -4.76
C GLY A 59 -4.09 -25.20 -4.75
N GLY A 60 -5.08 -24.43 -5.20
CA GLY A 60 -6.39 -24.90 -5.56
C GLY A 60 -6.96 -24.00 -6.65
N SER A 61 -7.30 -24.60 -7.79
CA SER A 61 -8.01 -23.95 -8.88
C SER A 61 -9.25 -23.25 -8.33
N SER A 62 -9.25 -21.91 -8.32
CA SER A 62 -10.50 -21.15 -8.11
C SER A 62 -11.26 -21.14 -9.44
N SER A 63 -11.96 -22.24 -9.69
CA SER A 63 -13.02 -22.34 -10.69
C SER A 63 -14.25 -21.54 -10.22
N GLY A 64 -14.11 -20.22 -10.14
CA GLY A 64 -15.15 -19.28 -9.75
C GLY A 64 -14.57 -17.86 -9.80
N GLY A 65 -15.03 -17.04 -10.75
CA GLY A 65 -14.38 -15.79 -11.19
C GLY A 65 -14.38 -14.61 -10.21
N GLU A 66 -14.19 -14.84 -8.92
CA GLU A 66 -14.08 -13.78 -7.91
C GLU A 66 -12.66 -13.18 -7.94
N ARG A 67 -12.56 -11.96 -8.45
CA ARG A 67 -11.31 -11.19 -8.43
C ARG A 67 -10.96 -10.90 -6.97
N ALA A 68 -9.85 -11.45 -6.51
CA ALA A 68 -9.31 -11.15 -5.19
C ALA A 68 -9.10 -9.64 -4.99
N PRO A 69 -9.26 -9.14 -3.75
CA PRO A 69 -9.15 -7.71 -3.49
C PRO A 69 -7.74 -7.19 -3.79
N THR A 70 -7.68 -6.08 -4.51
CA THR A 70 -6.46 -5.36 -4.84
C THR A 70 -6.30 -4.16 -3.91
N LEU A 71 -5.12 -4.04 -3.30
CA LEU A 71 -4.73 -2.93 -2.44
C LEU A 71 -4.15 -1.79 -3.29
N SER A 72 -4.75 -0.60 -3.16
CA SER A 72 -4.32 0.61 -3.85
C SER A 72 -3.12 1.26 -3.15
N PRO A 73 -2.08 1.71 -3.88
CA PRO A 73 -0.96 2.45 -3.30
C PRO A 73 -1.32 3.90 -2.95
N ILE A 74 -2.52 4.38 -3.30
CA ILE A 74 -3.04 5.70 -2.96
C ILE A 74 -4.34 5.51 -2.19
N ILE A 75 -4.41 6.08 -0.98
CA ILE A 75 -5.52 5.90 -0.04
C ILE A 75 -6.01 7.27 0.41
N LYS A 76 -7.31 7.52 0.37
CA LYS A 76 -7.87 8.78 0.90
C LYS A 76 -7.82 8.77 2.42
N VAL A 77 -7.24 9.81 3.02
CA VAL A 77 -7.17 9.95 4.48
C VAL A 77 -8.56 9.87 5.12
N SER A 78 -9.58 10.42 4.44
CA SER A 78 -10.98 10.38 4.89
C SER A 78 -11.58 8.97 5.07
N THR A 79 -10.92 7.94 4.54
CA THR A 79 -11.36 6.54 4.61
C THR A 79 -10.52 5.68 5.57
N VAL A 80 -9.51 6.27 6.20
CA VAL A 80 -8.54 5.55 7.03
C VAL A 80 -9.02 5.48 8.47
N LEU A 81 -8.90 4.28 9.06
CA LEU A 81 -9.00 4.07 10.50
C LEU A 81 -7.70 3.42 10.98
N VAL A 82 -7.12 3.96 12.05
CA VAL A 82 -5.86 3.47 12.63
C VAL A 82 -6.16 2.73 13.93
N ARG A 83 -5.50 1.58 14.12
CA ARG A 83 -5.56 0.81 15.36
C ARG A 83 -4.16 0.35 15.78
N PRO A 84 -3.86 0.30 17.09
CA PRO A 84 -2.68 -0.40 17.57
C PRO A 84 -2.73 -1.89 17.17
N ASN A 85 -1.56 -2.45 16.83
CA ASN A 85 -1.42 -3.89 16.73
C ASN A 85 -1.26 -4.46 18.14
N ALA A 86 -2.00 -5.53 18.45
CA ALA A 86 -1.74 -6.29 19.66
C ALA A 86 -0.34 -6.93 19.54
N VAL A 87 0.52 -6.62 20.50
CA VAL A 87 1.85 -7.23 20.64
C VAL A 87 1.74 -8.62 21.21
#